data_AF-A0A533ZRG4-F1
#
_entry.id   AF-A0A533ZRG4-F1
#
_cell.length_a   1.000
_cell.length_b   1.000
_cell.length_c   1.000
_cell.angle_alpha   90.00
_cell.angle_beta   90.00
_cell.angle_gamma   90.00
#
_symmetry.space_group_name_H-M   'P 1'
#
loop_
_entity.id
_entity.type
_entity.pdbx_description
1 polymer ?
#
loop_
_entity_poly.entity_id
_entity_poly.type
_entity_poly.pdbx_seq_one_letter_code
_entity_poly.pdbx_strand_id
1 'polypeptide(L)'
;MDFTHLKFDDQGLIPAVVQDWRDGTVLMLGFMNADALKKTLETKSVHFWSRSRNRLWEKGETSGHRLILKDLFVDCDGDTVLVKAEPVGPTCHTGEKACFFTRLQSDGKADGHKTHDAFGGILERLYQTIQDRKRSPKPDSYVSSLLRGGADKVLKKVVEEAGEVALAAKGGKREEIIYEAADLLFHTLLVLGYQEIEPQEIYQELARRFGKPGLRPQRTGTGEGHTMERGDQERRSGRERRERAERRTSHQKQARTERRKGGQRRGGQDRRGRHK
;
A
#
# COMPACT_ATOMS: atom_id res chain seq x y z
N MET A 1 -11.39 -33.95 13.06
CA MET A 1 -12.01 -32.61 13.06
C MET A 1 -13.41 -32.78 13.59
N ASP A 2 -13.82 -31.92 14.50
CA ASP A 2 -15.16 -31.88 15.07
C ASP A 2 -15.88 -30.66 14.51
N PHE A 3 -17.07 -30.87 13.95
CA PHE A 3 -17.93 -29.83 13.35
C PHE A 3 -19.29 -29.75 14.05
N THR A 4 -19.42 -30.27 15.27
CA THR A 4 -20.66 -30.28 16.06
C THR A 4 -21.30 -28.90 16.28
N HIS A 5 -20.51 -27.82 16.19
CA HIS A 5 -21.00 -26.44 16.31
C HIS A 5 -21.53 -25.85 15.00
N LEU A 6 -21.38 -26.56 13.86
CA LEU A 6 -21.89 -26.13 12.57
C LEU A 6 -23.28 -26.70 12.32
N LYS A 7 -24.18 -25.85 11.83
CA LYS A 7 -25.54 -26.20 11.44
C LYS A 7 -25.58 -26.38 9.92
N PHE A 8 -25.58 -27.63 9.50
CA PHE A 8 -25.86 -27.97 8.11
C PHE A 8 -27.37 -27.97 7.87
N ASP A 9 -27.78 -27.64 6.65
CA ASP A 9 -29.18 -27.78 6.21
C ASP A 9 -29.61 -29.26 6.14
N ASP A 10 -30.88 -29.51 5.79
CA ASP A 10 -31.43 -30.86 5.67
C ASP A 10 -30.72 -31.74 4.61
N GLN A 11 -29.92 -31.13 3.72
CA GLN A 11 -29.11 -31.83 2.72
C GLN A 11 -27.66 -32.05 3.20
N GLY A 12 -27.34 -31.68 4.43
CA GLY A 12 -25.99 -31.77 4.98
C GLY A 12 -25.04 -30.72 4.40
N LEU A 13 -25.57 -29.58 3.94
CA LEU A 13 -24.80 -28.49 3.32
C LEU A 13 -24.78 -27.23 4.17
N ILE A 14 -23.69 -26.47 4.04
CA ILE A 14 -23.53 -25.15 4.64
C ILE A 14 -23.13 -24.15 3.54
N PRO A 15 -23.76 -22.96 3.46
CA PRO A 15 -23.30 -21.87 2.61
C PRO A 15 -21.87 -21.46 2.96
N ALA A 16 -21.06 -21.29 1.92
CA ALA A 16 -19.67 -20.86 2.02
C ALA A 16 -19.48 -19.60 1.17
N VAL A 17 -19.40 -18.45 1.84
CA VAL A 17 -19.06 -17.17 1.21
C VAL A 17 -17.55 -17.11 1.08
N VAL A 18 -17.04 -16.99 -0.15
CA VAL A 18 -15.60 -16.87 -0.39
C VAL A 18 -15.23 -15.43 -0.66
N GLN A 19 -14.25 -14.93 0.08
CA GLN A 19 -13.78 -13.56 0.02
C GLN A 19 -12.27 -13.53 -0.24
N ASP A 20 -11.83 -12.63 -1.14
CA ASP A 20 -10.41 -12.36 -1.33
C ASP A 20 -9.84 -11.83 -0.02
N TRP A 21 -8.85 -12.52 0.53
CA TRP A 21 -8.27 -12.17 1.81
C TRP A 21 -7.54 -10.82 1.79
N ARG A 22 -7.16 -10.33 0.59
CA ARG A 22 -6.36 -9.12 0.40
C ARG A 22 -7.19 -7.84 0.46
N ASP A 23 -8.28 -7.80 -0.30
CA ASP A 23 -9.09 -6.58 -0.49
C ASP A 23 -10.54 -6.72 -0.01
N GLY A 24 -10.94 -7.91 0.48
CA GLY A 24 -12.29 -8.13 0.96
C GLY A 24 -13.34 -8.30 -0.13
N THR A 25 -12.96 -8.40 -1.41
CA THR A 25 -13.91 -8.69 -2.49
C THR A 25 -14.62 -10.02 -2.25
N VAL A 26 -15.95 -10.06 -2.26
CA VAL A 26 -16.69 -11.33 -2.28
C VAL A 26 -16.53 -11.97 -3.65
N LEU A 27 -15.79 -13.07 -3.71
CA LEU A 27 -15.43 -13.76 -4.94
C LEU A 27 -16.58 -14.62 -5.47
N MET A 28 -17.19 -15.43 -4.60
CA MET A 28 -18.30 -16.32 -4.95
C MET A 28 -19.00 -16.83 -3.71
N LEU A 29 -20.17 -17.42 -3.91
CA LEU A 29 -20.85 -18.28 -2.93
C LEU A 29 -20.85 -19.72 -3.46
N GLY A 30 -20.55 -20.66 -2.58
CA GLY A 30 -20.72 -22.09 -2.84
C GLY A 30 -21.35 -22.79 -1.65
N PHE A 31 -21.49 -24.11 -1.73
CA PHE A 31 -21.98 -24.95 -0.65
C PHE A 31 -20.91 -25.98 -0.30
N MET A 32 -20.74 -26.27 0.98
CA MET A 32 -19.84 -27.29 1.49
C MET A 32 -20.63 -28.30 2.30
N ASN A 33 -20.30 -29.59 2.19
CA ASN A 33 -20.65 -30.57 3.21
C ASN A 33 -19.47 -30.74 4.19
N ALA A 34 -19.63 -31.60 5.20
CA ALA A 34 -18.57 -31.87 6.18
C ALA A 34 -17.24 -32.34 5.52
N ASP A 35 -17.31 -33.15 4.47
CA ASP A 35 -16.13 -33.61 3.72
C ASP A 35 -15.42 -32.49 2.98
N ALA A 36 -16.18 -31.58 2.36
CA ALA A 36 -15.63 -30.41 1.67
C ALA A 36 -14.92 -29.46 2.65
N LEU A 37 -15.49 -29.22 3.83
CA LEU A 37 -14.85 -28.45 4.89
C LEU A 37 -13.55 -29.12 5.36
N LYS A 38 -13.62 -30.42 5.66
CA LYS A 38 -12.44 -31.21 6.08
C LYS A 38 -11.33 -31.13 5.05
N LYS A 39 -11.64 -31.40 3.78
CA LYS A 39 -10.67 -31.32 2.67
C LYS A 39 -10.10 -29.92 2.48
N THR A 40 -10.93 -28.88 2.64
CA THR A 40 -10.47 -27.49 2.56
C THR A 40 -9.46 -27.16 3.66
N LEU A 41 -9.72 -27.58 4.89
CA LEU A 41 -8.82 -27.36 6.02
C LEU A 41 -7.53 -28.18 5.92
N GLU A 42 -7.60 -29.41 5.42
CA GLU A 42 -6.46 -30.31 5.22
C GLU A 42 -5.53 -29.85 4.08
N THR A 43 -6.10 -29.59 2.90
CA THR A 43 -5.34 -29.30 1.68
C THR A 43 -4.93 -27.84 1.54
N LYS A 44 -5.59 -26.94 2.30
CA LYS A 44 -5.54 -25.49 2.11
C LYS A 44 -5.99 -25.03 0.71
N SER A 45 -6.74 -25.86 -0.02
CA SER A 45 -7.42 -25.49 -1.27
C SER A 45 -8.93 -25.57 -1.06
N VAL A 46 -9.70 -24.60 -1.57
CA VAL A 46 -11.15 -24.55 -1.32
C VAL A 46 -11.87 -25.65 -2.12
N HIS A 47 -12.56 -26.52 -1.38
CA HIS A 47 -13.40 -27.58 -1.90
C HIS A 47 -14.87 -27.26 -1.66
N PHE A 48 -15.74 -27.61 -2.61
CA PHE A 48 -17.18 -27.46 -2.51
C PHE A 48 -17.88 -28.80 -2.71
N TRP A 49 -19.14 -28.86 -2.29
CA TRP A 49 -20.08 -29.89 -2.70
C TRP A 49 -20.91 -29.38 -3.89
N SER A 50 -20.81 -30.08 -5.02
CA SER A 50 -21.59 -29.74 -6.20
C SER A 50 -22.98 -30.34 -6.09
N ARG A 51 -24.00 -29.53 -5.75
CA ARG A 51 -25.40 -29.98 -5.63
C ARG A 51 -25.92 -30.69 -6.88
N SER A 52 -25.60 -30.18 -8.06
CA SER A 52 -26.04 -30.76 -9.34
C SER A 52 -25.32 -32.07 -9.71
N ARG A 53 -24.06 -32.23 -9.31
CA ARG A 53 -23.24 -33.43 -9.64
C ARG A 53 -23.16 -34.43 -8.49
N ASN A 54 -23.77 -34.10 -7.34
CA ASN A 54 -23.75 -34.84 -6.10
C ASN A 54 -22.36 -35.39 -5.72
N ARG A 55 -21.34 -34.54 -5.81
CA ARG A 55 -19.95 -34.92 -5.54
C ARG A 55 -19.11 -33.76 -5.01
N LEU A 56 -18.03 -34.13 -4.32
CA LEU A 56 -16.96 -33.24 -3.92
C LEU A 56 -16.26 -32.66 -5.16
N TRP A 57 -15.86 -31.39 -5.09
CA TRP A 57 -15.17 -30.69 -6.18
C TRP A 57 -14.19 -29.66 -5.62
N GLU A 58 -12.91 -29.75 -6.02
CA GLU A 58 -11.93 -28.69 -5.75
C GLU A 58 -12.13 -27.53 -6.73
N LYS A 59 -12.24 -26.29 -6.21
CA LYS A 59 -12.37 -25.13 -7.07
C LYS A 59 -11.12 -24.98 -7.94
N GLY A 60 -11.32 -25.01 -9.25
CA GLY A 60 -10.24 -24.84 -10.22
C GLY A 60 -9.51 -26.12 -10.61
N GLU A 61 -9.99 -27.30 -10.19
CA GLU A 61 -9.40 -28.60 -10.58
C GLU A 61 -9.23 -28.75 -12.11
N THR A 62 -10.19 -28.25 -12.89
CA THR A 62 -10.14 -28.30 -14.36
C THR A 62 -9.48 -27.08 -15.00
N SER A 63 -9.72 -25.88 -14.47
CA SER A 63 -9.25 -24.62 -15.10
C SER A 63 -7.87 -24.17 -14.61
N GLY A 64 -7.34 -24.78 -13.54
CA GLY A 64 -6.20 -24.27 -12.79
C GLY A 64 -6.51 -23.07 -11.90
N HIS A 65 -7.72 -22.49 -11.97
CA HIS A 65 -8.08 -21.29 -11.21
C HIS A 65 -8.53 -21.61 -9.79
N ARG A 66 -7.54 -21.80 -8.92
CA ARG A 66 -7.69 -22.27 -7.55
C ARG A 66 -7.98 -21.15 -6.57
N LEU A 67 -8.55 -21.53 -5.43
CA LEU A 67 -8.73 -20.66 -4.28
C LEU A 67 -7.94 -21.27 -3.11
N ILE A 68 -6.86 -20.60 -2.70
CA ILE A 68 -6.00 -21.09 -1.61
C ILE A 68 -6.54 -20.54 -0.29
N LEU A 69 -6.94 -21.42 0.62
CA LEU A 69 -7.44 -21.07 1.93
C LEU A 69 -6.37 -20.31 2.73
N LYS A 70 -6.76 -19.15 3.27
CA LYS A 70 -5.98 -18.38 4.25
C LYS A 70 -6.57 -18.48 5.64
N ASP A 71 -7.89 -18.39 5.72
CA ASP A 71 -8.60 -18.45 6.99
C ASP A 71 -10.06 -18.89 6.79
N LEU A 72 -10.68 -19.38 7.85
CA LEU A 72 -12.06 -19.85 7.84
C LEU A 72 -12.78 -19.38 9.10
N PHE A 73 -13.87 -18.64 8.91
CA PHE A 73 -14.72 -18.15 9.99
C PHE A 73 -16.09 -18.80 9.89
N VAL A 74 -16.79 -18.85 11.02
CA VAL A 74 -18.19 -19.22 11.14
C VAL A 74 -18.96 -17.99 11.63
N ASP A 75 -20.21 -17.85 11.22
CA ASP A 75 -21.09 -16.80 11.71
C ASP A 75 -21.61 -17.08 13.14
N CYS A 76 -22.53 -16.23 13.62
CA CYS A 76 -22.91 -16.20 15.03
C CYS A 76 -23.82 -17.34 15.46
N ASP A 77 -24.56 -17.95 14.54
CA ASP A 77 -25.45 -19.08 14.80
C ASP A 77 -24.99 -20.39 14.16
N GLY A 78 -23.87 -20.39 13.43
CA GLY A 78 -23.18 -21.58 13.00
C GLY A 78 -23.64 -22.13 11.65
N ASP A 79 -24.50 -21.41 10.93
CA ASP A 79 -25.13 -21.90 9.71
C ASP A 79 -24.47 -21.39 8.42
N THR A 80 -23.45 -20.53 8.52
CA THR A 80 -22.70 -20.03 7.36
C THR A 80 -21.20 -19.94 7.67
N VAL A 81 -20.36 -20.25 6.67
CA VAL A 81 -18.91 -20.04 6.77
C VAL A 81 -18.42 -18.93 5.84
N LEU A 82 -17.48 -18.13 6.34
CA LEU A 82 -16.71 -17.17 5.56
C LEU A 82 -15.31 -17.73 5.30
N VAL A 83 -15.03 -18.01 4.03
CA VAL A 83 -13.75 -18.51 3.55
C VAL A 83 -12.91 -17.33 3.09
N LYS A 84 -11.82 -17.03 3.80
CA LYS A 84 -10.80 -16.10 3.30
C LYS A 84 -9.86 -16.87 2.38
N ALA A 85 -9.84 -16.53 1.09
CA ALA A 85 -9.03 -17.24 0.10
C ALA A 85 -8.18 -16.30 -0.74
N GLU A 86 -7.04 -16.81 -1.22
CA GLU A 86 -6.22 -16.20 -2.27
C GLU A 86 -6.59 -16.82 -3.63
N PRO A 87 -7.15 -16.04 -4.56
CA PRO A 87 -7.44 -16.54 -5.90
C PRO A 87 -6.17 -16.62 -6.76
N VAL A 88 -5.99 -17.78 -7.39
CA VAL A 88 -5.01 -18.02 -8.44
C VAL A 88 -5.74 -17.92 -9.78
N GLY A 89 -5.62 -16.78 -10.47
CA GLY A 89 -6.38 -16.50 -11.70
C GLY A 89 -7.85 -16.11 -11.44
N PRO A 90 -8.67 -15.98 -12.50
CA PRO A 90 -10.08 -15.61 -12.39
C PRO A 90 -10.91 -16.61 -11.59
N THR A 91 -11.69 -16.14 -10.61
CA THR A 91 -12.57 -17.06 -9.86
C THR A 91 -13.73 -17.51 -10.74
N CYS A 92 -14.30 -16.59 -11.53
CA CYS A 92 -15.48 -16.85 -12.33
C CYS A 92 -15.12 -17.50 -13.67
N HIS A 93 -15.92 -18.48 -14.09
CA HIS A 93 -15.84 -19.13 -15.39
C HIS A 93 -15.97 -18.18 -16.60
N THR A 94 -16.47 -16.96 -16.42
CA THR A 94 -16.55 -15.93 -17.46
C THR A 94 -15.24 -15.18 -17.68
N GLY A 95 -14.20 -15.49 -16.91
CA GLY A 95 -12.93 -14.77 -16.90
C GLY A 95 -12.87 -13.62 -15.89
N GLU A 96 -13.96 -13.33 -15.19
CA GLU A 96 -14.01 -12.27 -14.18
C GLU A 96 -13.38 -12.70 -12.85
N LYS A 97 -12.84 -11.72 -12.11
CA LYS A 97 -12.25 -11.95 -10.78
C LYS A 97 -13.23 -12.58 -9.80
N ALA A 98 -14.48 -12.11 -9.79
CA ALA A 98 -15.55 -12.54 -8.89
C ALA A 98 -16.84 -12.82 -9.68
N CYS A 99 -17.83 -13.45 -9.06
CA CYS A 99 -19.11 -13.76 -9.70
C CYS A 99 -20.09 -12.58 -9.69
N PHE A 100 -19.98 -11.65 -8.72
CA PHE A 100 -20.96 -10.59 -8.48
C PHE A 100 -20.64 -9.32 -9.30
N PHE A 101 -20.72 -9.40 -10.63
CA PHE A 101 -20.42 -8.27 -11.53
C PHE A 101 -21.65 -7.69 -12.23
N THR A 102 -22.87 -8.13 -11.92
CA THR A 102 -24.09 -7.59 -12.55
C THR A 102 -25.01 -7.03 -11.48
N ARG A 103 -25.51 -5.81 -11.71
CA ARG A 103 -26.37 -5.13 -10.75
C ARG A 103 -27.83 -5.55 -10.95
N LEU A 104 -28.50 -5.80 -9.83
CA LEU A 104 -29.95 -5.94 -9.80
C LEU A 104 -30.58 -4.55 -9.71
N GLN A 105 -31.43 -4.22 -10.67
CA GLN A 105 -32.15 -2.96 -10.75
C GLN A 105 -33.39 -2.98 -9.83
N SER A 106 -33.92 -1.79 -9.54
CA SER A 106 -35.09 -1.64 -8.65
C SER A 106 -36.35 -2.35 -9.14
N ASP A 107 -36.45 -2.64 -10.44
CA ASP A 107 -37.53 -3.41 -11.06
C ASP A 107 -37.30 -4.94 -11.00
N GLY A 108 -36.24 -5.38 -10.31
CA GLY A 108 -35.88 -6.80 -10.15
C GLY A 108 -35.14 -7.41 -11.33
N LYS A 109 -34.71 -6.62 -12.32
CA LYS A 109 -33.98 -7.12 -13.49
C LYS A 109 -32.48 -6.91 -13.35
N ALA A 110 -31.71 -7.88 -13.85
CA ALA A 110 -30.27 -7.69 -14.05
C ALA A 110 -30.05 -6.77 -15.25
N ASP A 111 -29.23 -5.73 -15.10
CA ASP A 111 -28.99 -4.74 -16.18
C ASP A 111 -28.11 -5.28 -17.33
N GLY A 112 -27.60 -6.51 -17.21
CA GLY A 112 -26.79 -7.18 -18.23
C GLY A 112 -25.39 -6.58 -18.41
N HIS A 113 -25.07 -5.50 -17.71
CA HIS A 113 -23.78 -4.85 -17.77
C HIS A 113 -22.86 -5.42 -16.69
N LYS A 114 -21.59 -5.66 -17.06
CA LYS A 114 -20.56 -6.02 -16.08
C LYS A 114 -20.04 -4.76 -15.40
N THR A 115 -19.95 -4.79 -14.08
CA THR A 115 -19.40 -3.74 -13.23
C THR A 115 -18.51 -4.35 -12.14
N HIS A 116 -17.54 -3.56 -11.66
CA HIS A 116 -16.68 -3.91 -10.53
C HIS A 116 -17.11 -3.21 -9.23
N ASP A 117 -18.30 -2.60 -9.18
CA ASP A 117 -18.77 -1.86 -8.00
C ASP A 117 -18.87 -2.70 -6.72
N ALA A 118 -19.11 -4.01 -6.89
CA ALA A 118 -19.16 -4.99 -5.81
C ALA A 118 -17.77 -5.51 -5.40
N PHE A 119 -16.71 -5.09 -6.08
CA PHE A 119 -15.35 -5.49 -5.78
C PHE A 119 -14.74 -4.52 -4.76
N GLY A 120 -14.09 -5.08 -3.74
CA GLY A 120 -13.41 -4.32 -2.70
C GLY A 120 -14.28 -3.34 -1.91
N GLY A 121 -13.59 -2.38 -1.29
CA GLY A 121 -14.15 -1.31 -0.47
C GLY A 121 -14.09 0.06 -1.14
N ILE A 122 -13.90 1.09 -0.31
CA ILE A 122 -13.92 2.49 -0.78
C ILE A 122 -12.73 2.82 -1.69
N LEU A 123 -11.56 2.19 -1.49
CA LEU A 123 -10.34 2.49 -2.23
C LEU A 123 -10.46 2.06 -3.70
N GLU A 124 -11.06 0.90 -3.96
CA GLU A 124 -11.31 0.38 -5.31
C GLU A 124 -12.30 1.28 -6.05
N ARG A 125 -13.37 1.74 -5.38
CA ARG A 125 -14.34 2.68 -5.96
C ARG A 125 -13.73 4.05 -6.27
N LEU A 126 -12.86 4.54 -5.40
CA LEU A 126 -12.10 5.77 -5.64
C LEU A 126 -11.17 5.60 -6.85
N TYR A 127 -10.45 4.48 -6.93
CA TYR A 127 -9.59 4.18 -8.07
C TYR A 127 -10.37 4.09 -9.38
N GLN A 128 -11.50 3.39 -9.39
CA GLN A 128 -12.37 3.31 -10.57
C GLN A 128 -12.87 4.70 -11.00
N THR A 129 -13.27 5.54 -10.04
CA THR A 129 -13.64 6.93 -10.32
C THR A 129 -12.48 7.70 -10.94
N ILE A 130 -11.25 7.50 -10.46
CA ILE A 130 -10.05 8.14 -11.03
C ILE A 130 -9.84 7.71 -12.48
N GLN A 131 -9.93 6.41 -12.75
CA GLN A 131 -9.81 5.87 -14.10
C GLN A 131 -10.92 6.35 -15.04
N ASP A 132 -12.16 6.44 -14.55
CA ASP A 132 -13.28 6.98 -15.31
C ASP A 132 -13.05 8.45 -15.66
N ARG A 133 -12.53 9.26 -14.73
CA ARG A 133 -12.19 10.67 -14.98
C ARG A 133 -10.97 10.84 -15.88
N LYS A 134 -10.10 9.84 -15.98
CA LYS A 134 -8.98 9.78 -16.93
C LYS A 134 -9.50 9.50 -18.35
N ARG A 135 -10.39 8.50 -18.51
CA ARG A 135 -10.99 8.13 -19.80
C ARG A 135 -12.03 9.13 -20.31
N SER A 136 -12.85 9.67 -19.41
CA SER A 136 -13.92 10.62 -19.69
C SER A 136 -13.80 11.83 -18.76
N PRO A 137 -12.94 12.80 -19.11
CA PRO A 137 -12.70 13.97 -18.27
C PRO A 137 -13.96 14.81 -18.08
N LYS A 138 -14.20 15.23 -16.82
CA LYS A 138 -15.27 16.17 -16.47
C LYS A 138 -14.65 17.52 -16.08
N PRO A 139 -14.97 18.64 -16.74
CA PRO A 139 -14.32 19.92 -16.48
C PRO A 139 -14.29 20.34 -15.00
N ASP A 140 -15.42 20.16 -14.30
CA ASP A 140 -15.63 20.56 -12.91
C ASP A 140 -15.14 19.53 -11.88
N SER A 141 -14.55 18.42 -12.33
CA SER A 141 -13.99 17.41 -11.45
C SER A 141 -12.64 17.83 -10.90
N TYR A 142 -12.48 17.77 -9.59
CA TYR A 142 -11.18 17.88 -8.92
C TYR A 142 -10.13 16.91 -9.50
N VAL A 143 -10.48 15.63 -9.65
CA VAL A 143 -9.62 14.60 -10.28
C VAL A 143 -9.16 15.02 -11.68
N SER A 144 -10.08 15.38 -12.59
CA SER A 144 -9.73 15.84 -13.94
C SER A 144 -8.84 17.09 -13.92
N SER A 145 -9.01 18.02 -12.97
CA SER A 145 -8.12 19.18 -12.80
C SER A 145 -6.69 18.80 -12.39
N LEU A 146 -6.54 17.77 -11.55
CA LEU A 146 -5.23 17.25 -11.18
C LEU A 146 -4.57 16.52 -12.34
N LEU A 147 -5.28 15.61 -12.99
CA LEU A 147 -4.78 14.83 -14.14
C LEU A 147 -4.34 15.74 -15.31
N ARG A 148 -5.12 16.81 -15.60
CA ARG A 148 -4.73 17.81 -16.62
C ARG A 148 -3.44 18.55 -16.28
N GLY A 149 -3.10 18.68 -15.00
CA GLY A 149 -1.85 19.31 -14.57
C GLY A 149 -0.62 18.42 -14.71
N GLY A 150 -0.78 17.17 -15.16
CA GLY A 150 0.31 16.24 -15.39
C GLY A 150 0.95 15.71 -14.10
N ALA A 151 2.06 14.96 -14.29
CA ALA A 151 2.76 14.27 -13.21
C ALA A 151 3.16 15.20 -12.06
N ASP A 152 3.72 16.37 -12.35
CA ASP A 152 4.21 17.30 -11.33
C ASP A 152 3.11 17.74 -10.37
N LYS A 153 1.91 18.05 -10.88
CA LYS A 153 0.78 18.48 -10.06
C LYS A 153 0.28 17.34 -9.16
N VAL A 154 0.21 16.12 -9.69
CA VAL A 154 -0.22 14.94 -8.94
C VAL A 154 0.79 14.58 -7.86
N LEU A 155 2.08 14.52 -8.21
CA LEU A 155 3.16 14.15 -7.29
C LEU A 155 3.36 15.19 -6.19
N LYS A 156 3.21 16.48 -6.51
CA LYS A 156 3.28 17.56 -5.51
C LYS A 156 2.30 17.32 -4.36
N LYS A 157 1.04 16.96 -4.66
CA LYS A 157 0.02 16.72 -3.63
C LYS A 157 0.42 15.58 -2.70
N VAL A 158 0.98 14.47 -3.21
CA VAL A 158 1.46 13.37 -2.34
C VAL A 158 2.49 13.86 -1.32
N VAL A 159 3.43 14.73 -1.73
CA VAL A 159 4.44 15.28 -0.81
C VAL A 159 3.82 16.25 0.21
N GLU A 160 2.87 17.06 -0.22
CA GLU A 160 2.10 17.99 0.62
C GLU A 160 1.35 17.22 1.73
N GLU A 161 0.52 16.25 1.34
CA GLU A 161 -0.28 15.45 2.26
C GLU A 161 0.59 14.62 3.21
N ALA A 162 1.72 14.08 2.73
CA ALA A 162 2.64 13.34 3.61
C ALA A 162 3.24 14.25 4.70
N GLY A 163 3.51 15.51 4.37
CA GLY A 163 3.93 16.52 5.34
C GLY A 163 2.82 16.86 6.33
N GLU A 164 1.59 17.03 5.84
CA GLU A 164 0.42 17.36 6.64
C GLU A 164 0.06 16.22 7.62
N VAL A 165 0.10 14.95 7.18
CA VAL A 165 -0.03 13.78 8.06
C VAL A 165 1.00 13.82 9.19
N ALA A 166 2.28 14.10 8.87
CA ALA A 166 3.34 14.14 9.88
C ALA A 166 3.13 15.29 10.89
N LEU A 167 2.67 16.44 10.42
CA LEU A 167 2.37 17.59 11.28
C LEU A 167 1.13 17.35 12.15
N ALA A 168 0.04 16.83 11.58
CA ALA A 168 -1.17 16.47 12.30
C ALA A 168 -0.88 15.41 13.38
N ALA A 169 -0.08 14.39 13.04
CA ALA A 169 0.34 13.36 13.99
C ALA A 169 1.15 13.94 15.16
N LYS A 170 2.04 14.90 14.88
CA LYS A 170 2.78 15.63 15.92
C LYS A 170 1.86 16.51 16.78
N GLY A 171 0.84 17.11 16.19
CA GLY A 171 -0.15 17.94 16.86
C GLY A 171 -1.12 17.16 17.76
N GLY A 172 -1.30 15.87 17.50
CA GLY A 172 -2.06 14.96 18.35
C GLY A 172 -3.59 15.05 18.23
N LYS A 173 -4.11 15.80 17.24
CA LYS A 173 -5.54 15.91 16.99
C LYS A 173 -6.00 14.78 16.06
N ARG A 174 -6.84 13.90 16.59
CA ARG A 174 -7.27 12.68 15.91
C ARG A 174 -7.96 12.96 14.58
N GLU A 175 -8.83 13.96 14.53
CA GLU A 175 -9.63 14.29 13.35
C GLU A 175 -8.75 14.79 12.21
N GLU A 176 -7.77 15.64 12.51
CA GLU A 176 -6.79 16.12 11.52
C GLU A 176 -5.96 14.94 10.98
N ILE A 177 -5.47 14.04 11.84
CA ILE A 177 -4.71 12.86 11.41
C ILE A 177 -5.51 12.00 10.43
N ILE A 178 -6.79 11.76 10.74
CA ILE A 178 -7.67 10.95 9.87
C ILE A 178 -7.88 11.65 8.52
N TYR A 179 -8.10 12.96 8.54
CA TYR A 179 -8.32 13.76 7.35
C TYR A 179 -7.10 13.73 6.42
N GLU A 180 -5.91 14.09 6.92
CA GLU A 180 -4.70 14.12 6.09
C GLU A 180 -4.28 12.72 5.65
N ALA A 181 -4.52 11.69 6.47
CA ALA A 181 -4.25 10.31 6.06
C ALA A 181 -5.17 9.87 4.93
N ALA A 182 -6.44 10.28 4.95
CA ALA A 182 -7.37 10.02 3.87
C ALA A 182 -6.96 10.73 2.57
N ASP A 183 -6.56 12.00 2.65
CA ASP A 183 -6.09 12.77 1.49
C ASP A 183 -4.79 12.17 0.92
N LEU A 184 -3.84 11.77 1.78
CA LEU A 184 -2.64 11.05 1.34
C LEU A 184 -2.97 9.75 0.61
N LEU A 185 -3.90 8.94 1.14
CA LEU A 185 -4.34 7.70 0.49
C LEU A 185 -4.99 7.98 -0.86
N PHE A 186 -5.88 8.98 -0.92
CA PHE A 186 -6.53 9.40 -2.15
C PHE A 186 -5.51 9.85 -3.22
N HIS A 187 -4.57 10.73 -2.84
CA HIS A 187 -3.56 11.22 -3.76
C HIS A 187 -2.55 10.12 -4.18
N THR A 188 -2.31 9.14 -3.31
CA THR A 188 -1.56 7.94 -3.68
C THR A 188 -2.30 7.12 -4.73
N LEU A 189 -3.60 6.87 -4.56
CA LEU A 189 -4.43 6.20 -5.58
C LEU A 189 -4.45 6.98 -6.90
N LEU A 190 -4.43 8.31 -6.85
CA LEU A 190 -4.34 9.16 -8.04
C LEU A 190 -3.03 8.96 -8.80
N VAL A 191 -1.90 8.84 -8.09
CA VAL A 191 -0.62 8.47 -8.71
C VAL A 191 -0.71 7.09 -9.36
N LEU A 192 -1.29 6.10 -8.68
CA LEU A 192 -1.45 4.76 -9.24
C LEU A 192 -2.30 4.78 -10.52
N GLY A 193 -3.43 5.49 -10.51
CA GLY A 193 -4.31 5.61 -11.68
C GLY A 193 -3.66 6.36 -12.84
N TYR A 194 -2.85 7.38 -12.53
CA TYR A 194 -2.03 8.07 -13.52
C TYR A 194 -1.03 7.12 -14.19
N GLN A 195 -0.38 6.26 -13.40
CA GLN A 195 0.63 5.28 -13.83
C GLN A 195 0.05 3.93 -14.32
N GLU A 196 -1.28 3.77 -14.30
CA GLU A 196 -1.96 2.52 -14.72
C GLU A 196 -1.59 1.29 -13.88
N ILE A 197 -1.34 1.52 -12.59
CA ILE A 197 -1.09 0.48 -11.60
C ILE A 197 -2.40 0.21 -10.85
N GLU A 198 -2.84 -1.04 -10.80
CA GLU A 198 -4.09 -1.42 -10.12
C GLU A 198 -3.87 -1.54 -8.60
N PRO A 199 -4.84 -1.15 -7.74
CA PRO A 199 -4.73 -1.31 -6.28
C PRO A 199 -4.40 -2.74 -5.85
N GLN A 200 -4.87 -3.73 -6.62
CA GLN A 200 -4.59 -5.14 -6.39
C GLN A 200 -3.11 -5.48 -6.41
N GLU A 201 -2.29 -4.79 -7.22
CA GLU A 201 -0.84 -4.97 -7.25
C GLU A 201 -0.20 -4.49 -5.94
N ILE A 202 -0.72 -3.39 -5.37
CA ILE A 202 -0.27 -2.90 -4.06
C ILE A 202 -0.66 -3.89 -2.96
N TYR A 203 -1.87 -4.44 -2.99
CA TYR A 203 -2.27 -5.46 -2.02
C TYR A 203 -1.47 -6.75 -2.14
N GLN A 204 -1.09 -7.17 -3.35
CA GLN A 204 -0.19 -8.31 -3.54
C GLN A 204 1.17 -8.03 -2.90
N GLU A 205 1.72 -6.83 -3.07
CA GLU A 205 2.99 -6.47 -2.45
C GLU A 205 2.91 -6.36 -0.92
N LEU A 206 1.81 -5.82 -0.39
CA LEU A 206 1.56 -5.79 1.06
C LEU A 206 1.39 -7.21 1.62
N ALA A 207 0.60 -8.05 0.94
CA ALA A 207 0.41 -9.45 1.28
C ALA A 207 1.74 -10.23 1.31
N ARG A 208 2.63 -9.99 0.33
CA ARG A 208 3.96 -10.61 0.26
C ARG A 208 4.82 -10.30 1.49
N ARG A 209 4.64 -9.12 2.09
CA ARG A 209 5.36 -8.60 3.27
C ARG A 209 4.66 -8.92 4.59
N PHE A 210 3.36 -9.20 4.56
CA PHE A 210 2.56 -9.49 5.75
C PHE A 210 3.17 -10.66 6.54
N GLY A 211 3.31 -10.50 7.86
CA GLY A 211 3.90 -11.49 8.74
C GLY A 211 5.42 -11.69 8.62
N LYS A 212 6.13 -10.89 7.80
CA LYS A 212 7.60 -10.94 7.68
C LYS A 212 8.21 -9.70 8.33
N PRO A 213 9.20 -9.85 9.24
CA PRO A 213 9.95 -8.72 9.77
C PRO A 213 10.58 -7.93 8.62
N GLY A 214 10.48 -6.60 8.68
CA GLY A 214 10.99 -5.69 7.66
C GLY A 214 12.52 -5.64 7.59
N LEU A 215 13.15 -6.70 7.12
CA LEU A 215 14.52 -6.66 6.63
C LEU A 215 14.43 -6.56 5.11
N ARG A 216 14.81 -5.39 4.56
CA ARG A 216 15.18 -5.30 3.15
C ARG A 216 16.14 -6.47 2.87
N PRO A 217 16.01 -7.21 1.76
CA PRO A 217 17.01 -8.18 1.38
C PRO A 217 18.36 -7.46 1.41
N GLN A 218 19.29 -7.91 2.26
CA GLN A 218 20.69 -7.58 2.04
C GLN A 218 20.96 -8.05 0.62
N ARG A 219 21.40 -7.15 -0.25
CA ARG A 219 21.89 -7.52 -1.57
C ARG A 219 22.99 -8.56 -1.35
N THR A 220 22.67 -9.84 -1.50
CA THR A 220 23.66 -10.90 -1.60
C THR A 220 24.32 -10.68 -2.95
N GLY A 221 25.44 -9.95 -2.94
CA GLY A 221 26.32 -9.88 -4.08
C GLY A 221 26.89 -11.28 -4.32
N THR A 222 26.30 -12.01 -5.25
CA THR A 222 27.02 -13.08 -5.94
C THR A 222 28.00 -12.38 -6.87
N GLY A 223 29.28 -12.48 -6.53
CA GLY A 223 30.36 -11.78 -7.18
C GLY A 223 30.56 -12.19 -8.63
N GLU A 224 30.83 -11.19 -9.45
CA GLU A 224 31.89 -11.27 -10.45
C GLU A 224 32.95 -10.24 -10.05
N GLY A 225 34.20 -10.69 -9.97
CA GLY A 225 35.31 -9.93 -9.44
C GLY A 225 35.65 -8.74 -10.32
N HIS A 226 35.50 -7.54 -9.76
CA HIS A 226 36.33 -6.39 -10.10
C HIS A 226 36.75 -5.69 -8.80
N THR A 227 38.05 -5.67 -8.59
CA THR A 227 38.78 -5.13 -7.44
C THR A 227 38.39 -3.68 -7.15
N MET A 228 37.72 -3.44 -6.01
CA MET A 228 37.49 -2.11 -5.46
C MET A 228 38.54 -1.78 -4.39
N GLU A 229 39.69 -1.27 -4.81
CA GLU A 229 40.66 -0.60 -3.90
C GLU A 229 40.62 0.94 -3.99
N ARG A 230 39.71 1.54 -4.76
CA ARG A 230 39.70 3.00 -4.99
C ARG A 230 38.79 3.83 -4.08
N GLY A 231 37.83 3.21 -3.39
CA GLY A 231 36.80 3.96 -2.63
C GLY A 231 37.25 4.50 -1.26
N ASP A 232 38.15 3.80 -0.57
CA ASP A 232 38.58 4.18 0.79
C ASP A 232 39.71 5.20 0.82
N GLN A 233 40.53 5.29 -0.24
CA GLN A 233 41.54 6.34 -0.38
C GLN A 233 40.92 7.71 -0.68
N GLU A 234 39.84 7.77 -1.48
CA GLU A 234 39.14 9.04 -1.75
C GLU A 234 38.38 9.56 -0.54
N ARG A 235 37.77 8.67 0.26
CA ARG A 235 37.07 9.06 1.50
C ARG A 235 38.02 9.54 2.61
N ARG A 236 39.21 8.93 2.74
CA ARG A 236 40.25 9.42 3.67
C ARG A 236 40.83 10.75 3.22
N SER A 237 41.17 10.90 1.93
CA SER A 237 41.74 12.16 1.43
C SER A 237 40.75 13.34 1.48
N GLY A 238 39.45 13.10 1.30
CA GLY A 238 38.40 14.11 1.44
C GLY A 238 38.22 14.59 2.88
N ARG A 239 38.32 13.68 3.85
CA ARG A 239 38.22 14.00 5.29
C ARG A 239 39.44 14.79 5.78
N GLU A 240 40.63 14.38 5.38
CA GLU A 240 41.88 15.09 5.71
C GLU A 240 41.93 16.50 5.09
N ARG A 241 41.43 16.66 3.86
CA ARG A 241 41.33 17.99 3.21
C ARG A 241 40.36 18.92 3.93
N ARG A 242 39.22 18.42 4.43
CA ARG A 242 38.27 19.20 5.24
C ARG A 242 38.87 19.63 6.58
N GLU A 243 39.50 18.71 7.30
CA GLU A 243 40.13 19.03 8.59
C GLU A 243 41.28 20.03 8.45
N ARG A 244 42.04 19.99 7.35
CA ARG A 244 43.12 20.96 7.07
C ARG A 244 42.58 22.35 6.70
N ALA A 245 41.43 22.43 6.03
CA ALA A 245 40.76 23.68 5.70
C ALA A 245 40.13 24.35 6.94
N GLU A 246 39.56 23.56 7.85
CA GLU A 246 38.99 24.04 9.11
C GLU A 246 40.07 24.56 10.08
N ARG A 247 41.22 23.87 10.16
CA ARG A 247 42.37 24.35 10.96
C ARG A 247 42.97 25.66 10.41
N ARG A 248 43.05 25.82 9.08
CA ARG A 248 43.54 27.06 8.45
C ARG A 248 42.61 28.26 8.67
N THR A 249 41.30 28.05 8.60
CA THR A 249 40.30 29.11 8.86
C THR A 249 40.25 29.49 10.34
N SER A 250 40.45 28.53 11.25
CA SER A 250 40.57 28.80 12.69
C SER A 250 41.81 29.65 13.01
N HIS A 251 42.98 29.30 12.47
CA HIS A 251 44.21 30.09 12.66
C HIS A 251 44.14 31.49 12.03
N GLN A 252 43.51 31.66 10.86
CA GLN A 252 43.29 33.00 10.29
C GLN A 252 42.34 33.85 11.12
N LYS A 253 41.32 33.26 11.75
CA LYS A 253 40.42 33.96 12.68
C LYS A 253 41.14 34.37 13.97
N GLN A 254 41.95 33.49 14.56
CA GLN A 254 42.78 33.83 15.73
C GLN A 254 43.79 34.96 15.42
N ALA A 255 44.53 34.86 14.31
CA ALA A 255 45.50 35.89 13.91
C ALA A 255 44.86 37.26 13.61
N ARG A 256 43.63 37.30 13.05
CA ARG A 256 42.87 38.55 12.87
C ARG A 256 42.37 39.15 14.19
N THR A 257 42.09 38.30 15.18
CA THR A 257 41.59 38.72 16.49
C THR A 257 42.73 39.29 17.35
N GLU A 258 43.92 38.71 17.24
CA GLU A 258 45.15 39.22 17.88
C GLU A 258 45.65 40.53 17.26
N ARG A 259 45.58 40.68 15.92
CA ARG A 259 45.89 41.96 15.25
C ARG A 259 44.92 43.09 15.64
N ARG A 260 43.64 42.79 15.86
CA ARG A 260 42.66 43.77 16.36
C ARG A 260 42.93 44.19 17.81
N LYS A 261 43.38 43.27 18.68
CA LYS A 261 43.77 43.58 20.07
C LYS A 261 45.11 44.33 20.17
N GLY A 262 46.04 44.12 19.23
CA GLY A 262 47.31 44.86 19.14
C GLY A 262 47.19 46.30 18.61
N GLY A 263 46.20 46.57 17.75
CA GLY A 263 45.97 47.89 17.16
C GLY A 263 45.35 48.94 18.09
N GLN A 264 44.74 48.52 19.21
CA GLN A 264 44.10 49.41 20.19
C GLN A 264 45.04 49.96 21.28
N ARG A 265 46.33 49.62 21.25
CA ARG A 265 47.34 50.09 22.23
C ARG A 265 48.32 51.15 21.71
N ARG A 266 48.12 51.70 20.51
CA ARG A 266 48.97 52.79 19.97
C ARG A 266 48.10 53.90 19.40
N GLY A 267 47.60 54.78 20.26
CA GLY A 267 46.88 55.98 19.84
C GLY A 267 46.18 56.67 21.00
N GLY A 268 46.92 57.35 21.86
CA GLY A 268 46.31 58.19 22.90
C GLY A 268 47.28 58.66 23.96
N GLN A 269 48.02 59.73 23.67
CA GLN A 269 48.70 60.73 24.53
C GLN A 269 49.71 61.44 23.60
N ASP A 270 49.80 62.76 23.46
CA ASP A 270 49.41 63.88 24.31
C ASP A 270 49.33 65.14 23.41
N ARG A 271 48.25 65.92 23.48
CA ARG A 271 48.16 67.31 22.96
C ARG A 271 47.47 68.17 24.02
N ARG A 272 48.28 68.70 24.94
CA ARG A 272 48.07 69.98 25.64
C ARG A 272 47.85 71.07 24.56
N GLY A 273 47.01 72.09 24.66
CA GLY A 273 46.36 72.76 25.78
C GLY A 273 46.28 74.24 25.40
N ARG A 274 45.07 74.74 25.09
CA ARG A 274 44.67 76.16 24.87
C ARG A 274 43.15 76.13 25.09
N HIS A 275 42.50 76.90 25.94
CA HIS A 275 42.60 78.33 26.20
C HIS A 275 41.78 78.67 27.45
N LYS A 276 42.18 79.78 28.11
CA LYS A 276 41.34 80.72 28.90
C LYS A 276 40.65 80.20 30.16
#